data_AF-G7VZD7-F1
#
_entry.id   AF-G7VZD7-F1
#
_cell.length_a   1.000
_cell.length_b   1.000
_cell.length_c   1.000
_cell.angle_alpha   90.00
_cell.angle_beta   90.00
_cell.angle_gamma   90.00
#
_symmetry.space_group_name_H-M   'P 1'
#
loop_
_entity.id
_entity.type
_entity.pdbx_description
1 polymer ?
#
loop_
_entity_poly.entity_id
_entity_poly.type
_entity_poly.pdbx_seq_one_letter_code
_entity_poly.pdbx_strand_id
1 'polypeptide(L)'
;MGTGSSPGDFGSGLLVAVYRQFRFTNLVYTLIFLHALILIVGGHYTYAEMPLFNWIRDTFGLERNYYDRLGHFVQGFVPALIVREVLLRKTTLGSGGWLTFLTVSVCLAISAAYELIEFAIAKATGTGAAAFLGTQGDIWDTQWDMLLALIGALTAVILLSGVHNKLLKQLRY
;
A
#
# COMPACT_ATOMS: atom_id res chain seq x y z
N MET A 1 7.28 -37.89 -11.16
CA MET A 1 6.04 -37.13 -11.40
C MET A 1 6.03 -35.96 -10.43
N GLY A 2 6.02 -34.75 -10.97
CA GLY A 2 6.42 -33.53 -10.27
C GLY A 2 5.47 -33.12 -9.15
N THR A 3 6.05 -32.80 -8.00
CA THR A 3 5.39 -32.01 -6.96
C THR A 3 5.24 -30.59 -7.50
N GLY A 4 4.10 -30.31 -8.14
CA GLY A 4 3.72 -28.95 -8.49
C GLY A 4 3.49 -28.19 -7.18
N SER A 5 4.49 -27.44 -6.73
CA SER A 5 4.31 -26.48 -5.65
C SER A 5 3.28 -25.46 -6.11
N SER A 6 2.20 -25.33 -5.35
CA SER A 6 1.19 -24.33 -5.62
C SER A 6 1.82 -22.94 -5.42
N PRO A 7 1.34 -21.88 -6.10
CA PRO A 7 1.81 -20.52 -5.87
C PRO A 7 1.74 -20.10 -4.38
N GLY A 8 0.82 -20.69 -3.60
CA GLY A 8 0.67 -20.47 -2.16
C GLY A 8 1.84 -21.00 -1.32
N ASP A 9 2.53 -22.05 -1.77
CA ASP A 9 3.66 -22.65 -1.06
C ASP A 9 4.92 -21.78 -1.13
N PHE A 10 5.10 -21.06 -2.24
CA PHE A 10 6.18 -20.08 -2.38
C PHE A 10 5.92 -18.82 -1.55
N GLY A 11 4.68 -18.32 -1.53
CA GLY A 11 4.31 -17.14 -0.75
C GLY A 11 4.47 -17.37 0.76
N SER A 12 4.02 -18.53 1.25
CA SER A 12 4.16 -18.92 2.66
C SER A 12 5.62 -19.20 3.06
N GLY A 13 6.41 -19.85 2.21
CA GLY A 13 7.84 -20.09 2.43
C GLY A 13 8.65 -18.79 2.52
N LEU A 14 8.37 -17.82 1.65
CA LEU A 14 8.99 -16.49 1.69
C LEU A 14 8.63 -15.73 2.97
N LEU A 15 7.37 -15.76 3.39
CA LEU A 15 6.92 -15.11 4.62
C LEU A 15 7.61 -15.69 5.87
N VAL A 16 7.76 -17.01 5.95
CA VAL A 16 8.47 -17.68 7.06
C VAL A 16 9.96 -17.33 7.04
N ALA A 17 10.60 -17.30 5.87
CA ALA A 17 12.01 -16.92 5.75
C ALA A 17 12.26 -15.46 6.15
N VAL A 18 11.41 -14.53 5.69
CA VAL A 18 11.47 -13.10 6.07
C VAL A 18 11.21 -12.92 7.56
N TYR A 19 10.24 -13.62 8.15
CA TYR A 19 9.93 -13.53 9.57
C TYR A 19 11.09 -13.98 10.47
N ARG A 20 11.87 -14.99 10.05
CA ARG A 20 13.06 -15.44 10.78
C ARG A 20 14.22 -14.46 10.69
N GLN A 21 14.26 -13.60 9.67
CA GLN A 21 15.35 -12.64 9.44
C GLN A 21 15.03 -11.21 9.91
N PHE A 22 13.76 -10.84 9.98
CA PHE A 22 13.30 -9.51 10.37
C PHE A 22 11.91 -9.54 11.00
N ARG A 23 11.83 -9.21 12.30
CA ARG A 23 10.56 -9.01 13.00
C ARG A 23 10.23 -7.53 13.09
N PHE A 24 9.06 -7.14 12.61
CA PHE A 24 8.59 -5.76 12.69
C PHE A 24 8.08 -5.41 14.10
N THR A 25 7.91 -4.11 14.38
CA THR A 25 7.14 -3.65 15.53
C THR A 25 5.70 -4.15 15.48
N ASN A 26 5.08 -4.37 16.64
CA ASN A 26 3.65 -4.70 16.71
C ASN A 26 2.79 -3.64 16.04
N LEU A 27 3.19 -2.36 16.08
CA LEU A 27 2.54 -1.28 15.34
C LEU A 27 2.51 -1.58 13.84
N VAL A 28 3.65 -1.89 13.24
CA VAL A 28 3.74 -2.20 11.81
C VAL A 28 2.94 -3.46 11.47
N TYR A 29 2.98 -4.52 12.29
CA TYR A 29 2.14 -5.70 12.06
C TYR A 29 0.64 -5.38 12.10
N THR A 30 0.19 -4.57 13.07
CA THR A 30 -1.21 -4.13 13.13
C THR A 30 -1.59 -3.33 11.88
N LEU A 31 -0.73 -2.41 11.43
CA LEU A 31 -0.98 -1.63 10.22
C LEU A 31 -1.04 -2.50 8.96
N ILE A 32 -0.14 -3.48 8.83
CA ILE A 32 -0.17 -4.47 7.75
C ILE A 32 -1.48 -5.25 7.76
N PHE A 33 -1.92 -5.71 8.94
CA PHE A 33 -3.17 -6.43 9.09
C PHE A 33 -4.37 -5.57 8.65
N LEU A 34 -4.47 -4.33 9.12
CA LEU A 34 -5.54 -3.40 8.73
C LEU A 34 -5.52 -3.11 7.22
N HIS A 35 -4.34 -2.91 6.63
CA HIS A 35 -4.20 -2.73 5.19
C HIS A 35 -4.68 -3.97 4.42
N ALA A 36 -4.28 -5.17 4.85
CA ALA A 36 -4.71 -6.42 4.24
C ALA A 36 -6.24 -6.58 4.28
N LEU A 37 -6.90 -6.18 5.39
CA LEU A 37 -8.36 -6.18 5.46
C LEU A 37 -8.99 -5.26 4.42
N ILE A 38 -8.45 -4.05 4.22
CA ILE A 38 -8.93 -3.13 3.18
C ILE A 38 -8.80 -3.76 1.79
N LEU A 39 -7.66 -4.38 1.49
CA LEU A 39 -7.46 -5.05 0.19
C LEU A 39 -8.43 -6.23 -0.01
N ILE A 40 -8.66 -7.04 1.03
CA ILE A 40 -9.60 -8.17 0.98
C ILE A 40 -11.03 -7.67 0.75
N VAL A 41 -11.46 -6.62 1.47
CA VAL A 41 -12.79 -6.04 1.29
C VAL A 41 -12.95 -5.45 -0.11
N GLY A 42 -11.93 -4.73 -0.61
CA GLY A 42 -11.92 -4.19 -1.97
C GLY A 42 -11.99 -5.26 -3.05
N GLY A 43 -11.21 -6.34 -2.90
CA GLY A 43 -11.24 -7.47 -3.81
C GLY A 43 -12.55 -8.26 -3.75
N HIS A 44 -13.17 -8.38 -2.57
CA HIS A 44 -14.44 -9.08 -2.40
C HIS A 44 -15.61 -8.35 -3.09
N TYR A 45 -15.70 -7.04 -2.92
CA TYR A 45 -16.80 -6.25 -3.48
C TYR A 45 -16.51 -5.67 -4.87
N THR A 46 -15.28 -5.77 -5.36
CA THR A 46 -14.73 -4.93 -6.44
C THR A 46 -14.62 -3.47 -5.99
N TYR A 47 -13.46 -2.85 -6.24
CA TYR A 47 -13.17 -1.50 -5.78
C TYR A 47 -14.20 -0.46 -6.26
N ALA A 48 -14.64 -0.56 -7.52
CA ALA A 48 -15.64 0.34 -8.10
C ALA A 48 -17.07 0.15 -7.52
N GLU A 49 -17.33 -0.98 -6.85
CA GLU A 49 -18.68 -1.37 -6.41
C GLU A 49 -18.78 -1.63 -4.89
N MET A 50 -17.81 -1.14 -4.11
CA MET A 50 -17.81 -1.33 -2.66
C MET A 50 -19.07 -0.68 -2.03
N PRO A 51 -19.96 -1.45 -1.38
CA PRO A 51 -21.31 -0.98 -1.01
C PRO A 51 -21.37 0.28 -0.16
N LEU A 52 -20.48 0.42 0.83
CA LEU A 52 -20.43 1.62 1.68
C LEU A 52 -20.08 2.86 0.84
N PHE A 53 -19.14 2.73 -0.09
CA PHE A 53 -18.73 3.85 -0.93
C PHE A 53 -19.74 4.14 -2.04
N ASN A 54 -20.47 3.15 -2.54
CA ASN A 54 -21.64 3.39 -3.39
C ASN A 54 -22.71 4.19 -2.62
N TRP A 55 -23.01 3.82 -1.38
CA TRP A 55 -23.93 4.60 -0.54
C TRP A 55 -23.46 6.04 -0.31
N ILE A 56 -22.17 6.26 -0.01
CA ILE A 56 -21.59 7.61 0.13
C ILE A 56 -21.74 8.38 -1.18
N ARG A 57 -21.35 7.78 -2.32
CA ARG A 57 -21.46 8.39 -3.64
C ARG A 57 -22.89 8.87 -3.90
N ASP A 58 -23.87 7.98 -3.72
CA ASP A 58 -25.27 8.25 -4.04
C ASP A 58 -25.88 9.28 -3.06
N THR A 59 -25.48 9.24 -1.78
CA THR A 59 -25.98 10.16 -0.74
C THR A 59 -25.49 11.59 -0.95
N PHE A 60 -24.23 11.76 -1.38
CA PHE A 60 -23.62 13.08 -1.59
C PHE A 60 -23.56 13.52 -3.05
N GLY A 61 -24.10 12.71 -3.97
CA GLY A 61 -24.08 13.00 -5.41
C GLY A 61 -22.67 13.06 -5.99
N LEU A 62 -21.75 12.22 -5.50
CA LEU A 62 -20.38 12.17 -5.99
C LEU A 62 -20.33 11.54 -7.39
N GLU A 63 -19.31 11.89 -8.16
CA GLU A 63 -19.15 11.40 -9.53
C GLU A 63 -18.86 9.90 -9.61
N ARG A 64 -18.17 9.34 -8.60
CA ARG A 64 -17.74 7.94 -8.59
C ARG A 64 -17.61 7.35 -7.19
N ASN A 65 -17.39 6.04 -7.13
CA ASN A 65 -16.97 5.35 -5.91
C ASN A 65 -15.46 5.60 -5.72
N TYR A 66 -15.05 6.08 -4.54
CA TYR A 66 -13.66 6.42 -4.23
C TYR A 66 -12.95 5.40 -3.31
N TYR A 67 -13.40 4.14 -3.30
CA TYR A 67 -12.78 3.12 -2.44
C TYR A 67 -11.33 2.84 -2.86
N ASP A 68 -11.02 2.94 -4.16
CA ASP A 68 -9.66 2.90 -4.70
C ASP A 68 -8.77 3.97 -4.09
N ARG A 69 -9.24 5.22 -4.02
CA ARG A 69 -8.49 6.33 -3.39
C ARG A 69 -8.16 6.03 -1.93
N LEU A 70 -9.08 5.42 -1.17
CA LEU A 70 -8.78 4.97 0.19
C LEU A 70 -7.66 3.92 0.19
N GLY A 71 -7.73 2.96 -0.74
CA GLY A 71 -6.68 1.97 -0.97
C GLY A 71 -5.33 2.62 -1.21
N HIS A 72 -5.22 3.57 -2.14
CA HIS A 72 -3.97 4.27 -2.47
C HIS A 72 -3.44 5.11 -1.31
N PHE A 73 -4.31 5.79 -0.57
CA PHE A 73 -3.90 6.48 0.66
C PHE A 73 -3.26 5.50 1.66
N VAL A 74 -3.89 4.35 1.89
CA VAL A 74 -3.39 3.34 2.83
C VAL A 74 -2.13 2.64 2.29
N GLN A 75 -2.03 2.48 0.97
CA GLN A 75 -0.83 2.04 0.24
C GLN A 75 0.34 3.01 0.37
N GLY A 76 0.09 4.29 0.59
CA GLY A 76 1.11 5.22 1.05
C GLY A 76 1.43 5.07 2.53
N PHE A 77 0.38 5.06 3.34
CA PHE A 77 0.45 5.19 4.79
C PHE A 77 1.17 4.02 5.46
N VAL A 78 0.77 2.79 5.13
CA VAL A 78 1.28 1.59 5.81
C VAL A 78 2.70 1.23 5.35
N PRO A 79 3.00 1.18 4.04
CA PRO A 79 4.36 1.00 3.55
C PRO A 79 5.36 2.03 4.06
N ALA A 80 4.95 3.26 4.36
CA ALA A 80 5.85 4.25 4.95
C ALA A 80 6.46 3.77 6.28
N LEU A 81 5.68 3.13 7.16
CA LEU A 81 6.22 2.62 8.42
C LEU A 81 7.07 1.35 8.22
N ILE A 82 6.72 0.51 7.24
CA ILE A 82 7.52 -0.67 6.86
C ILE A 82 8.91 -0.22 6.36
N VAL A 83 8.94 0.67 5.37
CA VAL A 83 10.17 1.21 4.77
C VAL A 83 10.99 1.91 5.83
N ARG A 84 10.36 2.78 6.63
CA ARG A 84 11.03 3.49 7.72
C ARG A 84 11.69 2.52 8.70
N GLU A 85 10.99 1.46 9.10
CA GLU A 85 11.52 0.46 10.03
C GLU A 85 12.71 -0.31 9.45
N VAL A 86 12.61 -0.71 8.18
CA VAL A 86 13.71 -1.39 7.47
C VAL A 86 14.92 -0.47 7.39
N LEU A 87 14.75 0.78 6.95
CA LEU A 87 15.85 1.74 6.84
C LEU A 87 16.52 2.01 8.19
N LEU A 88 15.74 2.24 9.25
CA LEU A 88 16.28 2.47 10.59
C LEU A 88 17.04 1.27 11.18
N ARG A 89 16.65 0.04 10.84
CA ARG A 89 17.22 -1.18 11.46
C ARG A 89 18.27 -1.88 10.60
N LYS A 90 18.31 -1.62 9.31
CA LYS A 90 19.21 -2.29 8.35
C LYS A 90 20.22 -1.37 7.69
N THR A 91 20.19 -0.08 7.99
CA THR A 91 21.16 0.90 7.48
C THR A 91 21.71 1.76 8.62
N THR A 92 22.65 2.64 8.31
CA THR A 92 23.19 3.62 9.26
C THR A 92 22.36 4.92 9.32
N LEU A 93 21.20 4.96 8.65
CA LEU A 93 20.31 6.14 8.67
C LEU A 93 19.79 6.40 10.08
N GLY A 94 20.04 7.61 10.58
CA GLY A 94 19.42 8.11 11.80
C GLY A 94 17.99 8.58 11.58
N SER A 95 17.29 8.84 12.69
CA SER A 95 16.02 9.56 12.64
C SER A 95 16.26 11.00 12.18
N GLY A 96 15.79 11.37 10.98
CA GLY A 96 15.96 12.72 10.45
C GLY A 96 15.35 12.91 9.07
N GLY A 97 15.63 14.06 8.45
CA GLY A 97 15.04 14.46 7.16
C GLY A 97 15.31 13.46 6.02
N TRP A 98 16.52 12.90 5.94
CA TRP A 98 16.88 11.91 4.92
C TRP A 98 16.05 10.63 5.02
N LEU A 99 15.79 10.16 6.24
CA LEU A 99 14.93 9.00 6.45
C LEU A 99 13.51 9.28 5.99
N THR A 100 12.97 10.47 6.30
CA THR A 100 11.64 10.89 5.83
C THR A 100 11.59 10.97 4.32
N PHE A 101 12.56 11.65 3.69
CA PHE A 101 12.65 11.78 2.24
C PHE A 101 12.67 10.41 1.56
N LEU A 102 13.61 9.53 1.94
CA LEU A 102 13.73 8.20 1.35
C LEU A 102 12.48 7.35 1.58
N THR A 103 11.89 7.41 2.78
CA THR A 103 10.65 6.69 3.08
C THR A 103 9.52 7.08 2.12
N VAL A 104 9.29 8.39 1.98
CA VAL A 104 8.23 8.93 1.12
C VAL A 104 8.53 8.66 -0.36
N SER A 105 9.78 8.84 -0.80
CA SER A 105 10.20 8.55 -2.17
C SER A 105 9.98 7.08 -2.54
N VAL A 106 10.30 6.14 -1.65
CA VAL A 106 10.07 4.71 -1.89
C VAL A 106 8.57 4.41 -2.00
N CYS A 107 7.73 5.00 -1.14
CA CYS A 107 6.28 4.80 -1.21
C CYS A 107 5.70 5.33 -2.52
N LEU A 108 6.11 6.53 -2.94
CA LEU A 108 5.71 7.10 -4.23
C LEU A 108 6.20 6.26 -5.40
N ALA A 109 7.44 5.77 -5.35
CA ALA A 109 7.99 4.89 -6.38
C ALA A 109 7.23 3.57 -6.50
N ILE A 110 6.81 2.98 -5.37
CA ILE A 110 5.95 1.78 -5.36
C ILE A 110 4.59 2.08 -6.00
N SER A 111 3.96 3.21 -5.67
CA SER A 111 2.70 3.63 -6.30
C SER A 111 2.87 3.82 -7.81
N ALA A 112 3.90 4.56 -8.23
CA ALA A 112 4.17 4.79 -9.65
C ALA A 112 4.48 3.49 -10.39
N ALA A 113 5.18 2.54 -9.77
CA ALA A 113 5.45 1.24 -10.38
C ALA A 113 4.16 0.42 -10.56
N TYR A 114 3.24 0.45 -9.58
CA TYR A 114 1.93 -0.20 -9.68
C TYR A 114 1.14 0.34 -10.88
N GLU A 115 1.01 1.66 -10.97
CA GLU A 115 0.35 2.36 -12.08
C GLU A 115 0.97 2.02 -13.46
N LEU A 116 2.30 1.99 -13.54
CA LEU A 116 3.00 1.65 -14.78
C LEU A 116 2.76 0.19 -15.20
N ILE A 117 2.63 -0.73 -14.23
CA ILE A 117 2.29 -2.12 -14.50
C ILE A 117 0.85 -2.21 -15.02
N GLU A 118 -0.10 -1.53 -14.39
CA GLU A 118 -1.49 -1.51 -14.86
C GLU A 118 -1.61 -0.92 -16.26
N PHE A 119 -0.92 0.19 -16.52
CA PHE A 119 -0.81 0.77 -17.86
C PHE A 119 -0.22 -0.22 -18.88
N ALA A 120 0.84 -0.94 -18.52
CA ALA A 120 1.47 -1.92 -19.41
C ALA A 120 0.53 -3.11 -19.70
N ILE A 121 -0.19 -3.60 -18.69
CA ILE A 121 -1.16 -4.70 -18.85
C ILE A 121 -2.32 -4.24 -19.74
N ALA A 122 -2.91 -3.07 -19.46
CA ALA A 122 -4.01 -2.53 -20.26
C ALA A 122 -3.63 -2.36 -21.74
N LYS A 123 -2.40 -1.92 -22.02
CA LYS A 123 -1.86 -1.86 -23.40
C LYS A 123 -1.69 -3.24 -24.03
N ALA A 124 -1.25 -4.23 -23.27
CA ALA A 124 -0.98 -5.57 -23.79
C ALA A 124 -2.25 -6.38 -24.07
N THR A 125 -3.30 -6.23 -23.25
CA THR A 125 -4.55 -7.00 -23.36
C THR A 125 -5.53 -6.40 -24.37
N GLY A 126 -5.32 -5.16 -24.83
CA GLY A 126 -6.23 -4.47 -25.74
C GLY A 126 -7.60 -4.16 -25.14
N THR A 127 -7.79 -4.45 -23.84
CA THR A 127 -8.97 -4.00 -23.09
C THR A 127 -8.92 -2.48 -23.01
N GLY A 128 -10.00 -1.79 -23.41
CA GLY A 128 -10.08 -0.35 -23.26
C GLY A 128 -9.69 0.06 -21.85
N ALA A 129 -8.74 0.98 -21.72
CA ALA A 129 -8.10 1.36 -20.46
C ALA A 129 -9.11 1.54 -19.31
N ALA A 130 -10.28 2.11 -19.59
CA ALA A 130 -11.35 2.34 -18.62
C ALA A 130 -11.93 1.06 -17.95
N ALA A 131 -12.03 -0.07 -18.66
CA ALA A 131 -12.66 -1.28 -18.12
C ALA A 131 -11.68 -2.14 -17.29
N PHE A 132 -10.39 -2.08 -17.59
CA PHE A 132 -9.35 -2.82 -16.86
C PHE A 132 -8.77 -2.00 -15.70
N LEU A 133 -8.55 -0.70 -15.89
CA LEU A 133 -7.98 0.18 -14.87
C LEU A 133 -8.99 0.58 -13.79
N GLY A 134 -10.28 0.26 -13.95
CA GLY A 134 -11.29 0.66 -12.96
C GLY A 134 -11.41 2.17 -12.79
N THR A 135 -11.03 2.96 -13.80
CA THR A 135 -10.93 4.43 -13.70
C THR A 135 -12.27 5.11 -13.48
N GLN A 136 -13.39 4.40 -13.64
CA GLN A 136 -14.74 4.96 -13.51
C GLN A 136 -14.95 6.22 -14.38
N GLY A 137 -14.21 6.33 -15.49
CA GLY A 137 -14.25 7.48 -16.40
C GLY A 137 -13.31 8.64 -16.04
N ASP A 138 -12.52 8.53 -14.96
CA ASP A 138 -11.54 9.52 -14.55
C ASP A 138 -10.25 9.41 -15.39
N ILE A 139 -9.90 10.45 -16.13
CA ILE A 139 -8.69 10.48 -16.96
C ILE A 139 -7.42 10.79 -16.14
N TRP A 140 -7.59 11.30 -14.91
CA TRP A 140 -6.51 11.67 -14.00
C TRP A 140 -6.29 10.62 -12.91
N ASP A 141 -6.82 9.42 -13.12
CA ASP A 141 -6.91 8.39 -12.09
C ASP A 141 -5.55 8.08 -11.46
N THR A 142 -4.61 7.66 -12.30
CA THR A 142 -3.22 7.42 -11.97
C THR A 142 -2.56 8.57 -11.18
N GLN A 143 -2.81 9.83 -11.55
CA GLN A 143 -2.21 10.98 -10.87
C GLN A 143 -2.77 11.15 -9.47
N TRP A 144 -4.09 10.98 -9.30
CA TRP A 144 -4.75 11.01 -8.00
C TRP A 144 -4.31 9.86 -7.11
N ASP A 145 -4.11 8.67 -7.66
CA ASP A 145 -3.63 7.50 -6.92
C ASP A 145 -2.22 7.71 -6.38
N MET A 146 -1.31 8.16 -7.23
CA MET A 146 0.05 8.52 -6.79
C MET A 146 0.04 9.66 -5.77
N LEU A 147 -0.83 10.66 -5.92
CA LEU A 147 -0.95 11.76 -4.98
C LEU A 147 -1.48 11.30 -3.62
N LEU A 148 -2.48 10.43 -3.61
CA LEU A 148 -3.06 9.88 -2.38
C LEU A 148 -2.06 8.99 -1.66
N ALA A 149 -1.28 8.18 -2.39
CA ALA A 149 -0.16 7.44 -1.83
C ALA A 149 0.91 8.37 -1.24
N LEU A 150 1.26 9.47 -1.92
CA LEU A 150 2.19 10.46 -1.39
C LEU A 150 1.68 11.09 -0.09
N ILE A 151 0.41 11.53 -0.07
CA ILE A 151 -0.22 12.12 1.11
C ILE A 151 -0.26 11.09 2.25
N GLY A 152 -0.68 9.86 1.98
CA GLY A 152 -0.71 8.79 2.97
C GLY A 152 0.64 8.56 3.62
N ALA A 153 1.71 8.49 2.82
CA ALA A 153 3.08 8.31 3.32
C ALA A 153 3.52 9.49 4.22
N LEU A 154 3.25 10.73 3.79
CA LEU A 154 3.55 11.94 4.58
C LEU A 154 2.78 11.94 5.89
N THR A 155 1.48 11.67 5.86
CA THR A 155 0.61 11.60 7.04
C THR A 155 1.14 10.56 8.03
N ALA A 156 1.52 9.38 7.55
CA ALA A 156 2.05 8.32 8.41
C ALA A 156 3.36 8.73 9.11
N VAL A 157 4.29 9.35 8.37
CA VAL A 157 5.54 9.85 8.95
C VAL A 157 5.27 10.95 9.98
N ILE A 158 4.42 11.93 9.66
CA ILE A 158 4.11 13.05 10.55
C ILE A 158 3.46 12.56 11.85
N LEU A 159 2.46 11.68 11.75
CA LEU A 159 1.67 11.26 12.90
C LEU A 159 2.37 10.18 13.73
N LEU A 160 3.08 9.23 13.10
CA LEU A 160 3.52 8.01 13.77
C LEU A 160 5.03 7.92 14.02
N SER A 161 5.88 8.77 13.43
CA SER A 161 7.33 8.68 13.63
C SER A 161 7.75 8.72 15.10
N GLY A 162 7.10 9.56 15.91
CA GLY A 162 7.39 9.69 17.33
C GLY A 162 7.09 8.41 18.12
N VAL A 163 5.90 7.83 17.89
CA VAL A 163 5.49 6.57 18.52
C VAL A 163 6.36 5.41 18.03
N HIS A 164 6.60 5.33 16.73
CA HIS A 164 7.41 4.30 16.10
C HIS A 164 8.85 4.29 16.63
N ASN A 165 9.50 5.46 16.75
CA ASN A 165 10.83 5.57 17.34
C ASN A 165 10.87 5.06 18.80
N LYS A 166 9.81 5.28 19.59
CA LYS A 166 9.73 4.76 20.97
C LYS A 166 9.62 3.23 20.98
N LEU A 167 8.75 2.66 20.14
CA LEU A 167 8.59 1.21 20.01
C LEU A 167 9.88 0.51 19.54
N LEU A 168 10.62 1.14 18.62
CA LEU A 168 11.90 0.62 18.15
C LEU A 168 12.96 0.56 19.25
N LYS A 169 12.99 1.52 20.18
CA LYS A 169 13.90 1.48 21.34
C LYS A 169 13.56 0.35 22.33
N GLN A 170 12.28 -0.08 22.36
CA GLN A 170 11.82 -1.17 23.22
C GLN A 170 12.07 -2.55 22.61
N LEU A 171 12.25 -2.63 21.29
CA LEU A 171 12.74 -3.82 20.58
C LEU A 171 14.23 -4.01 20.87
N ARG A 172 14.55 -4.48 22.08
CA ARG A 172 15.88 -5.01 22.40
C ARG A 172 15.92 -6.48 21.95
N TYR A 173 16.90 -6.80 21.12
CA TYR A 173 17.29 -8.17 20.79
C TYR A 173 18.09 -8.78 21.93
#